data_AF-A0A257GP01-F1
#
_entry.id   AF-A0A257GP01-F1
#
_cell.length_a   1.000
_cell.length_b   1.000
_cell.length_c   1.000
_cell.angle_alpha   90.00
_cell.angle_beta   90.00
_cell.angle_gamma   90.00
#
_symmetry.space_group_name_H-M   'P 1'
#
loop_
_entity.id
_entity.type
_entity.pdbx_description
1 polymer ?
#
loop_
_entity_poly.entity_id
_entity_poly.type
_entity_poly.pdbx_seq_one_letter_code
_entity_poly.pdbx_strand_id
1 'polypeptide(L)'
;MVMSQPPNPRLVLLAAAILPGSGQVLNRQPIRGLTFVFFIILLGAFTLKTAAPEVSLVGKLAGGLFVWALAMLDAYKTARIRFEVWRHRARA
;
A
#
# COMPACT_ATOMS: atom_id res chain seq x y z
N MET A 1 18.44 -23.18 -0.75
CA MET A 1 18.14 -21.76 -0.43
C MET A 1 17.25 -21.72 0.80
N VAL A 2 17.74 -21.19 1.93
CA VAL A 2 16.91 -20.99 3.13
C VAL A 2 15.86 -19.92 2.79
N MET A 3 14.58 -20.30 2.76
CA MET A 3 13.50 -19.33 2.60
C MET A 3 13.31 -18.59 3.91
N SER A 4 13.87 -17.38 4.01
CA SER A 4 13.59 -16.50 5.14
C SER A 4 12.09 -16.29 5.30
N GLN A 5 11.61 -16.35 6.55
CA GLN A 5 10.19 -16.20 6.86
C GLN A 5 9.67 -14.86 6.31
N PRO A 6 8.61 -14.87 5.47
CA PRO A 6 8.00 -13.62 5.00
C PRO A 6 7.42 -12.80 6.16
N PRO A 7 7.33 -11.47 6.03
CA PRO A 7 6.68 -10.62 7.02
C PRO A 7 5.25 -11.06 7.30
N ASN A 8 4.78 -10.90 8.53
CA ASN A 8 3.38 -11.16 8.87
C ASN A 8 2.46 -10.23 8.05
N PRO A 9 1.51 -10.75 7.24
CA PRO A 9 0.65 -9.93 6.40
C PRO A 9 -0.14 -8.86 7.16
N ARG A 10 -0.53 -9.12 8.43
CA ARG A 10 -1.25 -8.14 9.26
C ARG A 10 -0.38 -6.95 9.65
N LEU A 11 0.91 -7.19 9.92
CA LEU A 11 1.86 -6.10 10.20
C LEU A 11 2.13 -5.27 8.95
N VAL A 12 2.21 -5.91 7.78
CA VAL A 12 2.34 -5.20 6.50
C VAL A 12 1.14 -4.31 6.22
N LEU A 13 -0.08 -4.80 6.48
CA LEU A 13 -1.30 -4.00 6.36
C LEU A 13 -1.31 -2.82 7.34
N LEU A 14 -0.96 -3.06 8.61
CA LEU A 14 -0.91 -2.00 9.62
C LEU A 14 0.08 -0.90 9.22
N ALA A 15 1.28 -1.27 8.76
CA ALA A 15 2.24 -0.29 8.27
C ALA A 15 1.67 0.50 7.08
N ALA A 16 1.13 -0.18 6.06
CA ALA A 16 0.57 0.47 4.87
C ALA A 16 -0.61 1.40 5.20
N ALA A 17 -1.38 1.10 6.25
CA ALA A 17 -2.49 1.92 6.73
C ALA A 17 -2.03 3.19 7.48
N ILE A 18 -0.85 3.17 8.11
CA ILE A 18 -0.29 4.32 8.83
C ILE A 18 0.47 5.24 7.88
N LEU A 19 1.32 4.67 7.01
CA LEU A 19 2.19 5.42 6.12
C LEU A 19 2.15 4.83 4.70
N PRO A 20 1.74 5.62 3.68
CA PRO A 20 1.78 5.20 2.29
C PRO A 20 3.15 4.67 1.86
N GLY A 21 3.16 3.56 1.11
CA GLY A 21 4.38 2.94 0.58
C GLY A 21 5.17 2.07 1.58
N SER A 22 4.93 2.20 2.88
CA SER A 22 5.67 1.44 3.91
C SER A 22 5.44 -0.09 3.82
N GLY A 23 4.23 -0.53 3.47
CA GLY A 23 3.93 -1.95 3.28
C GLY A 23 4.73 -2.55 2.12
N GLN A 24 4.95 -1.81 1.04
CA GLN A 24 5.81 -2.22 -0.06
C GLN A 24 7.28 -2.31 0.36
N VAL A 25 7.76 -1.39 1.22
CA VAL A 25 9.12 -1.45 1.79
C VAL A 25 9.28 -2.72 2.64
N LEU A 26 8.32 -3.04 3.51
CA LEU A 26 8.32 -4.30 4.28
C LEU A 26 8.31 -5.54 3.39
N ASN A 27 7.64 -5.45 2.23
CA ASN A 27 7.65 -6.48 1.20
C ASN A 27 8.93 -6.48 0.33
N ARG A 28 9.93 -5.64 0.63
CA ARG A 28 11.16 -5.46 -0.18
C ARG A 28 10.88 -5.03 -1.64
N GLN A 29 9.88 -4.17 -1.83
CA GLN A 29 9.49 -3.58 -3.12
C GLN A 29 9.51 -2.03 -3.06
N PRO A 30 10.63 -1.39 -2.70
CA PRO A 30 10.66 0.06 -2.41
C PRO A 30 10.28 0.92 -3.62
N ILE A 31 10.70 0.55 -4.84
CA ILE A 31 10.35 1.27 -6.06
C ILE A 31 8.84 1.28 -6.28
N ARG A 32 8.17 0.14 -6.04
CA ARG A 32 6.71 0.05 -6.13
C ARG A 32 6.00 0.92 -5.10
N GLY A 33 6.56 0.98 -3.87
CA GLY A 33 6.09 1.89 -2.83
C GLY A 33 6.20 3.35 -3.25
N LEU A 34 7.35 3.74 -3.83
CA LEU A 34 7.57 5.10 -4.34
C LEU A 34 6.61 5.44 -5.48
N THR A 35 6.33 4.49 -6.39
CA THR A 35 5.32 4.67 -7.45
C THR A 35 3.95 4.98 -6.85
N PHE A 36 3.50 4.26 -5.82
CA PHE A 36 2.25 4.57 -5.13
C PHE A 36 2.28 5.96 -4.50
N VAL A 37 3.34 6.31 -3.77
CA VAL A 37 3.48 7.64 -3.15
C VAL A 37 3.42 8.76 -4.19
N PHE A 38 4.09 8.59 -5.32
CA PHE A 38 4.02 9.53 -6.45
C PHE A 38 2.57 9.73 -6.92
N PHE A 39 1.83 8.66 -7.17
CA PHE A 39 0.44 8.76 -7.63
C PHE A 39 -0.52 9.29 -6.56
N ILE A 40 -0.28 9.01 -5.27
CA ILE A 40 -1.04 9.58 -4.16
C ILE A 40 -0.89 11.10 -4.15
N ILE A 41 0.34 11.60 -4.26
CA ILE A 41 0.61 13.04 -4.30
C ILE A 41 0.04 13.66 -5.57
N LEU A 42 0.29 13.05 -6.73
CA LEU A 42 -0.18 13.54 -8.03
C LEU A 42 -1.70 13.67 -8.06
N LEU A 43 -2.42 12.59 -7.74
CA LEU A 43 -3.88 12.60 -7.79
C LEU A 43 -4.50 13.36 -6.62
N GLY A 44 -3.88 13.34 -5.43
CA GLY A 44 -4.32 14.16 -4.30
C GLY A 44 -4.22 15.66 -4.59
N ALA A 45 -3.10 16.10 -5.17
CA ALA A 45 -2.92 17.49 -5.60
C ALA A 45 -3.85 17.86 -6.74
N PHE A 46 -4.06 16.95 -7.70
CA PHE A 46 -4.97 17.17 -8.81
C PHE A 46 -6.41 17.35 -8.33
N THR A 47 -6.93 16.46 -7.48
CA THR A 47 -8.28 16.60 -6.91
C THR A 47 -8.39 17.82 -6.02
N LEU A 48 -7.34 18.18 -5.28
CA LEU A 48 -7.34 19.36 -4.42
C LEU A 48 -7.46 20.65 -5.25
N LYS A 49 -6.76 20.70 -6.39
CA LYS A 49 -6.72 21.88 -7.27
C LYS A 49 -8.00 22.07 -8.09
N THR A 50 -8.69 20.97 -8.42
CA THR A 50 -9.84 20.97 -9.34
C THR A 50 -11.19 20.91 -8.64
N ALA A 51 -11.23 20.49 -7.37
CA ALA A 51 -12.46 20.43 -6.61
C ALA A 51 -13.04 21.83 -6.32
N ALA A 52 -14.36 21.94 -6.37
CA ALA A 52 -15.06 23.18 -6.06
C ALA A 52 -14.91 23.58 -4.58
N PRO A 53 -15.04 24.87 -4.23
CA PRO A 53 -14.84 25.37 -2.87
C PRO A 53 -15.70 24.66 -1.80
N GLU A 54 -16.95 24.34 -2.15
CA GLU A 54 -17.95 23.68 -1.31
C GLU A 54 -17.70 22.17 -1.10
N VAL A 55 -16.80 21.56 -1.86
CA VAL A 55 -16.44 20.15 -1.67
C VAL A 55 -15.69 19.97 -0.36
N SER A 56 -16.06 18.92 0.38
CA SER A 56 -15.42 18.55 1.64
C SER A 56 -13.92 18.28 1.48
N LEU A 57 -13.15 18.36 2.56
CA LEU A 57 -11.71 18.06 2.53
C LEU A 57 -11.43 16.63 2.02
N VAL A 58 -12.26 15.65 2.42
CA VAL A 58 -12.16 14.27 1.95
C VAL A 58 -12.37 14.19 0.43
N GLY A 59 -13.36 14.92 -0.10
CA GLY A 59 -13.59 15.00 -1.55
C GLY A 59 -12.44 15.69 -2.29
N LYS A 60 -11.87 16.76 -1.72
CA LYS A 60 -10.70 17.46 -2.27
C LYS A 60 -9.46 16.57 -2.32
N LEU A 61 -9.34 15.58 -1.44
CA LEU A 61 -8.20 14.65 -1.42
C LEU A 61 -8.54 13.25 -1.98
N ALA A 62 -9.71 13.08 -2.59
CA ALA A 62 -10.22 11.77 -2.99
C ALA A 62 -9.27 11.00 -3.91
N GLY A 63 -8.57 11.68 -4.82
CA GLY A 63 -7.61 11.04 -5.72
C GLY A 63 -6.46 10.38 -4.97
N GLY A 64 -5.88 11.08 -3.99
CA GLY A 64 -4.81 10.55 -3.15
C GLY A 64 -5.29 9.44 -2.22
N LEU A 65 -6.46 9.61 -1.60
CA LEU A 65 -7.06 8.61 -0.72
C LEU A 65 -7.39 7.31 -1.47
N PHE A 66 -7.88 7.41 -2.71
CA PHE A 66 -8.16 6.26 -3.56
C PHE A 66 -6.89 5.44 -3.85
N VAL A 67 -5.81 6.09 -4.27
CA VAL A 67 -4.54 5.41 -4.54
C VAL A 67 -3.95 4.81 -3.26
N TRP A 68 -4.09 5.50 -2.12
CA TRP A 68 -3.62 4.97 -0.83
C TRP A 68 -4.34 3.68 -0.45
N ALA A 69 -5.67 3.63 -0.61
CA ALA A 69 -6.43 2.41 -0.38
C ALA A 69 -5.96 1.26 -1.29
N LEU A 70 -5.70 1.54 -2.58
CA LEU A 70 -5.14 0.53 -3.50
C LEU A 70 -3.74 0.06 -3.07
N ALA A 71 -2.89 0.97 -2.59
CA ALA A 71 -1.55 0.65 -2.09
C ALA A 71 -1.62 -0.29 -0.87
N MET A 72 -2.59 -0.10 0.02
CA MET A 72 -2.82 -0.98 1.18
C MET A 72 -3.23 -2.39 0.74
N LEU A 73 -4.19 -2.50 -0.18
CA LEU A 73 -4.66 -3.78 -0.71
C LEU A 73 -3.52 -4.54 -1.39
N ASP A 74 -2.71 -3.83 -2.19
CA ASP A 74 -1.55 -4.41 -2.86
C ASP A 74 -0.50 -4.96 -1.88
N ALA A 75 -0.14 -4.16 -0.87
CA ALA A 75 0.84 -4.55 0.14
C ALA A 75 0.39 -5.79 0.90
N TYR A 76 -0.87 -5.82 1.35
CA TYR A 76 -1.45 -6.95 2.07
C TYR A 76 -1.54 -8.20 1.20
N LYS A 77 -2.06 -8.08 -0.03
CA LYS A 77 -2.19 -9.22 -0.96
C LYS A 77 -0.83 -9.85 -1.24
N THR A 78 0.19 -9.02 -1.51
CA THR A 78 1.56 -9.47 -1.76
C THR A 78 2.13 -10.23 -0.56
N ALA A 79 1.99 -9.66 0.64
CA ALA A 79 2.45 -10.31 1.88
C ALA A 79 1.71 -11.62 2.14
N ARG A 80 0.38 -11.63 1.97
CA ARG A 80 -0.47 -12.80 2.20
C ARG A 80 -0.10 -13.96 1.28
N ILE A 81 0.08 -13.70 -0.01
CA ILE A 81 0.49 -14.74 -0.97
C ILE A 81 1.84 -15.33 -0.58
N ARG A 82 2.84 -14.48 -0.29
CA ARG A 82 4.18 -14.96 0.09
C ARG A 82 4.16 -15.77 1.38
N PHE A 83 3.43 -15.30 2.39
CA PHE A 83 3.28 -15.99 3.65
C PHE A 83 2.61 -17.35 3.47
N GLU A 84 1.55 -17.44 2.67
CA GLU A 84 0.86 -18.70 2.40
C GLU A 84 1.72 -19.69 1.62
N VAL A 85 2.44 -19.23 0.59
CA VAL A 85 3.39 -20.08 -0.16
C VAL A 85 4.48 -20.65 0.77
N TRP A 86 5.05 -19.82 1.65
CA TRP A 86 6.00 -20.26 2.66
C TRP A 86 5.37 -21.28 3.62
N ARG A 87 4.17 -20.99 4.12
CA ARG A 87 3.44 -21.84 5.08
C ARG A 87 3.04 -23.20 4.50
N HIS A 88 2.73 -23.28 3.21
CA HIS A 88 2.43 -24.54 2.53
C HIS A 88 3.71 -25.36 2.32
N ARG A 89 4.81 -24.72 1.89
CA ARG A 89 6.11 -25.39 1.72
C ARG A 89 6.72 -25.88 3.03
N ALA A 90 6.48 -25.20 4.14
CA ALA A 90 6.94 -25.63 5.47
C ALA A 90 6.15 -26.83 6.05
N ARG A 91 5.00 -27.16 5.45
CA ARG A 91 4.16 -28.31 5.84
C ARG A 91 4.32 -29.54 4.96
N ALA A 92 4.99 -29.38 3.81
CA ALA A 92 5.33 -30.45 2.87
C ALA A 92 6.73 -30.98 3.20
#